data_AF-K2ADU6-F1
#
_entry.id   AF-K2ADU6-F1
#
_cell.length_a   1.000
_cell.length_b   1.000
_cell.length_c   1.000
_cell.angle_alpha   90.00
_cell.angle_beta   90.00
_cell.angle_gamma   90.00
#
_symmetry.space_group_name_H-M   'P 1'
#
loop_
_entity.id
_entity.type
_entity.pdbx_description
1 polymer ?
#
loop_
_entity_poly.entity_id
_entity_poly.type
_entity_poly.pdbx_seq_one_letter_code
_entity_poly.pdbx_strand_id
1 'polypeptide(L)'
;PGALVTSPWAATIRYRGPLLDYGNVIIVEPGGGYLLVLAGLDQVYGEVGEVIAQGAALGLMGGSDLGASDLLAPSKEDAGGRETETLYLELRQGSDPVDPMQWFAATAKAEE
;
A
#
# COMPACT_ATOMS: atom_id res chain seq x y z
N PRO A 1 -12.96 -4.02 -4.16
CA PRO A 1 -12.64 -2.76 -4.87
C PRO A 1 -12.73 -1.48 -4.03
N GLY A 2 -11.76 -0.56 -4.21
CA GLY A 2 -11.82 0.81 -3.66
C GLY A 2 -11.61 0.93 -2.16
N ALA A 3 -10.93 -0.05 -1.54
CA ALA A 3 -10.71 -0.06 -0.10
C ALA A 3 -9.83 1.13 0.34
N LEU A 4 -10.25 1.82 1.41
CA LEU A 4 -9.47 2.88 2.02
C LEU A 4 -8.30 2.30 2.80
N VAL A 5 -7.09 2.74 2.45
CA VAL A 5 -5.87 2.42 3.20
C VAL A 5 -5.59 3.56 4.16
N THR A 6 -5.39 3.23 5.43
CA THR A 6 -5.18 4.20 6.51
C THR A 6 -3.88 3.95 7.25
N SER A 7 -3.29 5.02 7.80
CA SER A 7 -2.05 4.91 8.57
C SER A 7 -2.28 4.21 9.92
N PRO A 8 -1.58 3.11 10.24
CA PRO A 8 -1.70 2.45 11.52
C PRO A 8 -1.12 3.26 12.69
N TRP A 9 -0.25 4.23 12.43
CA TRP A 9 0.38 5.10 13.42
C TRP A 9 0.51 6.54 12.90
N ALA A 10 0.86 7.48 13.79
CA ALA A 10 1.37 8.76 13.33
C ALA A 10 2.68 8.55 12.58
N ALA A 11 2.85 9.23 11.44
CA ALA A 11 4.00 9.01 10.56
C ALA A 11 4.29 10.24 9.68
N THR A 12 5.47 10.28 9.08
CA THR A 12 5.83 11.26 8.05
C THR A 12 5.80 10.59 6.68
N ILE A 13 5.14 11.20 5.70
CA ILE A 13 5.16 10.71 4.32
C ILE A 13 6.55 10.94 3.73
N ARG A 14 7.27 9.87 3.39
CA ARG A 14 8.62 9.92 2.80
C ARG A 14 8.60 9.85 1.28
N TYR A 15 7.56 9.24 0.70
CA TYR A 15 7.36 9.16 -0.74
C TYR A 15 5.87 8.93 -1.05
N ARG A 16 5.41 9.49 -2.18
CA ARG A 16 4.12 9.14 -2.79
C ARG A 16 4.20 9.23 -4.31
N GLY A 17 3.57 8.29 -5.01
CA GLY A 17 3.43 8.34 -6.47
C GLY A 17 3.82 7.04 -7.18
N PRO A 18 3.99 7.08 -8.51
CA PRO A 18 4.21 5.89 -9.32
C PRO A 18 5.63 5.33 -9.15
N LEU A 19 5.71 4.04 -8.84
CA LEU A 19 6.93 3.24 -8.81
C LEU A 19 6.87 2.15 -9.89
N LEU A 20 7.97 1.96 -10.62
CA LEU A 20 8.07 0.98 -11.70
C LEU A 20 7.60 -0.40 -11.19
N ASP A 21 6.74 -1.05 -11.97
CA ASP A 21 6.12 -2.36 -11.69
C ASP A 21 5.15 -2.43 -10.48
N TYR A 22 5.05 -1.38 -9.65
CA TYR A 22 4.18 -1.35 -8.46
C TYR A 22 2.97 -0.40 -8.57
N GLY A 23 2.91 0.44 -9.60
CA GLY A 23 1.86 1.45 -9.72
C GLY A 23 2.02 2.53 -8.65
N ASN A 24 0.92 3.05 -8.10
CA ASN A 24 1.03 4.04 -7.02
C ASN A 24 1.46 3.38 -5.71
N VAL A 25 2.49 3.98 -5.11
CA VAL A 25 3.09 3.58 -3.85
C VAL A 25 3.08 4.76 -2.90
N ILE A 26 2.89 4.49 -1.61
CA ILE A 26 3.15 5.44 -0.54
C ILE A 26 4.12 4.82 0.47
N ILE A 27 5.09 5.62 0.92
CA ILE A 27 6.06 5.23 1.94
C ILE A 27 5.94 6.19 3.11
N VAL A 28 5.73 5.65 4.31
CA VAL A 28 5.61 6.43 5.54
C VAL A 28 6.66 6.01 6.57
N GLU A 29 7.15 6.96 7.35
CA GLU A 29 8.05 6.73 8.47
C GLU A 29 7.31 7.00 9.79
N PRO A 30 6.95 5.97 10.56
CA PRO A 30 6.38 6.16 11.90
C PRO A 30 7.44 6.63 12.92
N GLY A 31 8.72 6.44 12.63
CA GLY A 31 9.86 6.86 13.45
C GLY A 31 10.91 5.78 13.58
N GLY A 32 12.01 6.08 14.30
CA GLY A 32 13.07 5.12 14.60
C GLY A 32 13.83 4.59 13.37
N GLY A 33 13.74 5.29 12.23
CA GLY A 33 14.32 4.86 10.95
C GLY A 33 13.50 3.76 10.25
N TYR A 34 12.29 3.45 10.73
CA TYR A 34 11.42 2.50 10.05
C TYR A 34 10.70 3.12 8.86
N LEU A 35 10.55 2.34 7.79
CA LEU A 35 9.80 2.70 6.60
C LEU A 35 8.75 1.63 6.34
N LEU A 36 7.49 2.06 6.19
CA LEU A 36 6.39 1.22 5.76
C LEU A 36 6.07 1.55 4.30
N VAL A 37 6.23 0.59 3.41
CA VAL A 37 5.93 0.70 1.98
C VAL A 37 4.59 0.03 1.70
N LEU A 38 3.70 0.73 1.02
CA LEU A 38 2.37 0.25 0.65
C LEU A 38 2.15 0.45 -0.85
N ALA A 39 1.76 -0.62 -1.55
CA ALA A 39 1.50 -0.61 -2.99
C ALA A 39 0.19 -1.34 -3.33
N GLY A 40 -0.25 -1.26 -4.59
CA GLY A 40 -1.60 -1.70 -5.01
C GLY A 40 -2.65 -0.60 -4.88
N LEU A 41 -2.20 0.66 -4.79
CA LEU A 41 -3.07 1.82 -4.72
C LEU A 41 -3.42 2.32 -6.12
N ASP A 42 -4.65 2.78 -6.29
CA ASP A 42 -5.08 3.57 -7.46
C ASP A 42 -4.89 5.07 -7.19
N GLN A 43 -5.11 5.50 -5.95
CA GLN A 43 -4.94 6.89 -5.52
C GLN A 43 -4.09 6.96 -4.24
N VAL A 44 -3.28 8.00 -4.13
CA VAL A 44 -2.46 8.31 -2.94
C VAL A 44 -2.77 9.72 -2.44
N TYR A 45 -2.82 9.88 -1.13
CA TYR A 45 -3.16 11.14 -0.46
C TYR A 45 -1.96 11.72 0.31
N GLY A 46 -2.06 13.00 0.66
CA GLY A 46 -1.04 13.77 1.37
C GLY A 46 0.14 14.21 0.49
N GLU A 47 1.11 14.87 1.12
CA GLU A 47 2.32 15.39 0.49
C GLU A 47 3.59 14.84 1.13
N VAL A 48 4.68 14.75 0.36
CA VAL A 48 5.98 14.33 0.91
C VAL A 48 6.45 15.34 1.95
N GLY A 49 6.87 14.85 3.12
CA GLY A 49 7.26 15.64 4.28
C GLY A 49 6.10 15.97 5.24
N GLU A 50 4.86 15.64 4.87
CA GLU A 50 3.69 15.82 5.75
C GLU A 50 3.72 14.85 6.92
N VAL A 51 3.41 15.34 8.11
CA VAL A 51 3.18 14.53 9.31
C VAL A 51 1.69 14.23 9.43
N ILE A 52 1.33 12.95 9.40
CA ILE A 52 -0.03 12.45 9.45
C ILE A 52 -0.31 11.77 10.79
N ALA A 53 -1.57 11.80 11.22
CA ALA A 53 -2.02 11.11 12.43
C ALA A 53 -2.31 9.62 12.16
N GLN A 54 -2.43 8.84 13.23
CA GLN A 54 -3.02 7.51 13.15
C GLN A 54 -4.44 7.60 12.56
N GLY A 55 -4.78 6.65 11.69
CA GLY A 55 -6.06 6.59 10.98
C GLY A 55 -6.17 7.54 9.78
N ALA A 56 -5.15 8.38 9.52
CA ALA A 56 -5.15 9.25 8.35
C ALA A 56 -5.23 8.44 7.05
N ALA A 57 -6.00 8.93 6.09
CA ALA A 57 -6.14 8.30 4.78
C ALA A 57 -4.83 8.40 3.99
N LEU A 58 -4.32 7.26 3.54
CA LEU A 58 -3.10 7.15 2.74
C LEU A 58 -3.40 7.00 1.24
N GLY A 59 -4.53 6.39 0.92
CA GLY A 59 -4.92 6.15 -0.46
C GLY A 59 -6.12 5.24 -0.59
N LEU A 60 -6.53 5.03 -1.84
CA LEU A 60 -7.54 4.04 -2.20
C LEU A 60 -6.87 2.94 -2.99
N MET A 61 -7.18 1.69 -2.63
CA MET A 61 -6.86 0.55 -3.47
C MET A 61 -7.63 0.64 -4.79
N GLY A 62 -7.05 0.03 -5.82
CA GLY A 62 -7.78 -0.17 -7.05
C GLY A 62 -8.93 -1.17 -6.89
N GLY A 63 -9.50 -1.52 -8.03
CA GLY A 63 -10.55 -2.51 -8.15
C GLY A 63 -11.33 -2.19 -9.41
N SER A 64 -11.51 -3.18 -10.27
CA SER A 64 -12.38 -3.00 -11.42
C SER A 64 -13.83 -2.95 -10.93
N ASP A 65 -14.49 -1.81 -11.10
CA ASP A 65 -15.83 -1.90 -11.67
C ASP A 65 -15.58 -2.48 -13.06
N LEU A 66 -15.87 -3.77 -13.27
CA LEU A 66 -15.84 -4.35 -14.61
C LEU A 66 -16.90 -3.65 -15.46
N GLY A 67 -16.57 -2.48 -16.00
CA GLY A 67 -17.33 -1.85 -17.06
C GLY A 67 -17.32 -2.79 -18.26
N ALA A 68 -18.48 -2.93 -18.91
CA ALA A 68 -18.71 -3.90 -19.99
C ALA A 68 -17.65 -3.89 -21.12
N SER A 69 -16.87 -2.82 -21.24
CA SER A 69 -15.77 -2.66 -22.19
C SER A 69 -14.51 -3.49 -21.86
N ASP A 70 -14.29 -3.87 -20.59
CA ASP A 70 -13.09 -4.61 -20.16
C ASP A 70 -13.23 -6.14 -20.38
N LEU A 71 -14.45 -6.62 -20.63
CA LEU A 71 -14.72 -8.01 -21.00
C LEU A 71 -14.32 -8.36 -22.45
N LEU A 72 -14.03 -7.34 -23.28
CA LEU A 72 -13.78 -7.49 -24.72
C LEU A 72 -12.31 -7.24 -25.11
N ALA A 73 -11.44 -6.90 -24.16
CA ALA A 73 -10.02 -6.73 -24.43
C ALA A 73 -9.31 -8.10 -24.36
N PRO A 74 -8.52 -8.50 -25.38
CA PRO A 74 -7.71 -9.71 -25.26
C PRO A 74 -6.74 -9.53 -24.10
N SER A 75 -6.75 -10.49 -23.17
CA SER A 75 -5.89 -10.52 -21.99
C SER A 75 -4.45 -10.28 -22.41
N LYS A 76 -3.94 -9.10 -22.10
CA LYS A 76 -2.52 -8.84 -22.17
C LYS A 76 -1.88 -9.62 -21.02
N GLU A 77 -1.24 -10.73 -21.35
CA GLU A 77 -0.23 -11.38 -20.51
C GLU A 77 0.97 -10.41 -20.36
N ASP A 78 0.75 -9.28 -19.70
CA ASP A 78 1.82 -8.41 -19.19
C ASP A 78 2.11 -8.91 -17.77
N ALA A 79 3.32 -9.42 -17.58
CA ALA A 79 3.84 -9.96 -16.32
C ALA A 79 3.54 -9.01 -15.14
N GLY A 80 2.74 -9.49 -14.17
CA GLY A 80 2.49 -8.81 -12.89
C GLY A 80 1.37 -7.76 -12.86
N GLY A 81 0.61 -7.57 -13.94
CA GLY A 81 -0.38 -6.50 -14.04
C GLY A 81 -1.80 -6.85 -13.59
N ARG A 82 -2.27 -6.12 -12.55
CA ARG A 82 -3.67 -5.99 -12.06
C ARG A 82 -4.14 -6.95 -10.96
N GLU A 83 -3.33 -7.14 -9.94
CA GLU A 83 -3.87 -7.42 -8.60
C GLU A 83 -4.36 -6.11 -7.96
N THR A 84 -5.29 -5.39 -8.60
CA THR A 84 -5.79 -4.09 -8.10
C THR A 84 -6.54 -4.22 -6.76
N GLU A 85 -6.80 -5.45 -6.33
CA GLU A 85 -7.44 -5.79 -5.06
C GLU A 85 -6.47 -6.36 -4.01
N THR A 86 -5.16 -6.39 -4.29
CA THR A 86 -4.14 -6.89 -3.36
C THR A 86 -3.29 -5.73 -2.82
N LEU A 87 -3.25 -5.58 -1.50
CA LEU A 87 -2.39 -4.60 -0.82
C LEU A 87 -1.04 -5.25 -0.55
N TYR A 88 0.00 -4.75 -1.21
CA TYR A 88 1.37 -5.10 -0.84
C TYR A 88 1.82 -4.24 0.33
N LEU A 89 2.46 -4.87 1.32
CA LEU A 89 3.03 -4.23 2.49
C LEU A 89 4.44 -4.73 2.73
N GLU A 90 5.36 -3.80 2.94
CA GLU A 90 6.74 -4.11 3.34
C GLU A 90 7.17 -3.18 4.46
N LEU A 91 7.86 -3.74 5.45
CA LEU A 91 8.47 -2.99 6.53
C LEU A 91 9.99 -3.05 6.39
N ARG A 92 10.64 -1.89 6.57
CA ARG A 92 12.10 -1.76 6.51
C ARG A 92 12.61 -0.97 7.71
N GLN A 93 13.83 -1.24 8.13
CA GLN A 93 14.59 -0.38 9.04
C GLN A 93 15.80 0.15 8.28
N GLY A 94 15.81 1.44 7.95
CA GLY A 94 16.76 1.99 6.99
C GLY A 94 16.65 1.29 5.63
N SER A 95 17.74 0.66 5.18
CA SER A 95 17.78 -0.10 3.93
C SER A 95 17.32 -1.56 4.07
N ASP A 96 17.17 -2.07 5.29
CA ASP A 96 17.04 -3.50 5.52
C ASP A 96 15.57 -3.90 5.68
N PRO A 97 15.05 -4.85 4.89
CA PRO A 97 13.71 -5.37 5.09
C PRO A 97 13.63 -6.14 6.40
N VAL A 98 12.54 -5.95 7.14
CA VAL A 98 12.26 -6.63 8.41
C VAL A 98 10.92 -7.35 8.31
N ASP A 99 10.77 -8.46 9.03
CA ASP A 99 9.52 -9.23 9.05
C ASP A 99 8.37 -8.39 9.67
N PRO A 100 7.35 -7.99 8.87
CA PRO A 100 6.26 -7.19 9.38
C PRO A 100 5.43 -7.93 10.43
N MET A 101 5.40 -9.26 10.42
CA MET A 101 4.55 -10.07 11.31
C MET A 101 4.86 -9.85 12.79
N GLN A 102 6.08 -9.46 13.12
CA GLN A 102 6.45 -9.09 14.50
C GLN A 102 5.67 -7.88 15.02
N TRP A 103 5.25 -6.99 14.11
CA TRP A 103 4.45 -5.81 14.45
C TRP A 103 2.94 -6.09 14.39
N PHE A 104 2.52 -7.13 13.66
CA PHE A 104 1.14 -7.60 13.57
C PHE A 104 0.76 -8.65 14.63
N ALA A 105 1.63 -8.88 15.62
CA ALA A 105 1.52 -9.95 16.63
C ALA A 105 0.31 -9.87 17.60
N ALA A 106 -0.64 -8.94 17.41
CA ALA A 106 -1.82 -8.80 18.27
C ALA A 106 -3.17 -9.12 17.61
N THR A 107 -3.24 -9.49 16.33
CA THR A 107 -4.53 -9.76 15.66
C THR A 107 -4.61 -10.98 14.75
N ALA A 108 -3.53 -11.75 14.59
CA ALA A 108 -3.66 -13.08 14.03
C ALA A 108 -4.37 -13.96 15.07
N LYS A 109 -5.63 -14.35 14.84
CA LYS A 109 -6.19 -15.49 15.57
C LYS A 109 -5.19 -16.64 15.36
N ALA A 110 -4.61 -17.13 16.45
CA ALA A 110 -4.06 -18.47 16.46
C ALA A 110 -5.21 -19.40 16.09
N GLU A 111 -5.18 -19.96 14.88
CA GLU A 111 -5.99 -21.13 14.59
C GLU A 111 -5.49 -22.26 15.50
N GLU A 112 -6.43 -22.85 16.24
CA GLU A 112 -6.26 -23.98 17.16
C GLU A 112 -6.09 -25.29 16.38
#